data_AF-L7M5H4-F1
#
_entry.id   AF-L7M5H4-F1
#
_cell.length_a   1.000
_cell.length_b   1.000
_cell.length_c   1.000
_cell.angle_alpha   90.00
_cell.angle_beta   90.00
_cell.angle_gamma   90.00
#
_symmetry.space_group_name_H-M   'P 1'
#
loop_
_entity.id
_entity.type
_entity.pdbx_description
1 polymer ?
#
loop_
_entity_poly.entity_id
_entity_poly.type
_entity_poly.pdbx_seq_one_letter_code
_entity_poly.pdbx_strand_id
1 'polypeptide(L)'
;MGSRYSPKEKSRDHSSSTYCVTWSSLGVGVTKHGKRDKIPLALQILDVGELLVNLQVKFYKEKDKEHATWGNALHQIELDCEVSRSSGSLVVNKQSFR
;
A
#
# COMPACT_ATOMS: atom_id res chain seq x y z
N MET A 1 4.28 10.83 -12.31
CA MET A 1 5.59 10.27 -11.88
C MET A 1 5.38 9.68 -10.50
N GLY A 2 5.54 8.37 -10.32
CA GLY A 2 5.51 7.76 -9.00
C GLY A 2 6.83 8.02 -8.28
N SER A 3 6.77 8.41 -7.01
CA SER A 3 7.97 8.52 -6.19
C SER A 3 8.54 7.12 -5.95
N ARG A 4 9.80 6.89 -6.34
CA ARG A 4 10.50 5.63 -6.05
C ARG A 4 11.13 5.74 -4.67
N TYR A 5 10.87 4.76 -3.82
CA TYR A 5 11.42 4.71 -2.47
C TYR A 5 12.40 3.54 -2.36
N SER A 6 13.53 3.76 -1.70
CA SER A 6 14.43 2.69 -1.25
C SER A 6 14.08 2.37 0.21
N PRO A 7 13.33 1.30 0.48
CA PRO A 7 12.92 0.99 1.84
C PRO A 7 14.13 0.58 2.69
N LYS A 8 14.08 0.90 3.98
CA LYS A 8 15.12 0.50 4.95
C LYS A 8 14.76 -0.85 5.54
N GLU A 9 15.64 -1.84 5.41
CA GLU A 9 15.49 -3.11 6.11
C GLU A 9 15.57 -2.89 7.63
N LYS A 10 14.66 -3.53 8.36
CA LYS A 10 14.54 -3.49 9.82
C LYS A 10 14.99 -4.79 10.46
N SER A 11 14.65 -5.91 9.84
CA SER A 11 15.03 -7.25 10.29
C SER A 11 14.92 -8.24 9.14
N ARG A 12 15.65 -9.34 9.25
CA ARG A 12 15.60 -10.50 8.36
C ARG A 12 15.93 -11.76 9.14
N ASP A 13 15.14 -12.79 8.94
CA ASP A 13 15.40 -14.15 9.43
C ASP A 13 15.07 -15.17 8.34
N HIS A 14 15.05 -16.47 8.69
CA HIS A 14 14.78 -17.55 7.74
C HIS A 14 13.33 -17.61 7.24
N SER A 15 12.40 -16.94 7.93
CA SER A 15 10.97 -16.96 7.66
C SER A 15 10.44 -15.66 7.09
N SER A 16 11.10 -14.53 7.36
CA SER A 16 10.58 -13.22 7.02
C SER A 16 11.67 -12.16 6.81
N SER A 17 11.30 -11.10 6.11
CA SER A 17 12.09 -9.87 5.98
C SER A 17 11.17 -8.67 6.19
N THR A 18 11.58 -7.74 7.05
CA THR A 18 10.79 -6.54 7.37
C THR A 18 11.48 -5.32 6.81
N TYR A 19 10.72 -4.53 6.05
CA TYR A 19 11.17 -3.29 5.44
C TYR A 19 10.28 -2.13 5.89
N CYS A 20 10.85 -0.93 5.97
CA CYS A 20 10.15 0.27 6.36
C CYS A 20 10.35 1.38 5.33
N VAL A 21 9.25 2.02 4.96
CA VAL A 21 9.22 3.20 4.09
C VAL A 21 8.37 4.28 4.75
N THR A 22 8.77 5.54 4.58
CA THR A 22 7.96 6.69 4.99
C THR A 22 7.51 7.42 3.74
N TRP A 23 6.20 7.58 3.63
CA TRP A 23 5.55 8.36 2.59
C TRP A 23 4.73 9.47 3.24
N SER A 24 4.72 10.66 2.62
CA SER A 24 3.96 11.81 3.09
C SER A 24 2.91 12.18 2.05
N SER A 25 1.69 12.47 2.51
CA SER A 25 0.61 13.02 1.68
C SER A 25 0.74 14.53 1.47
N LEU A 26 1.82 15.16 1.92
CA LEU A 26 2.07 16.59 1.70
C LEU A 26 2.06 16.91 0.20
N GLY A 27 1.25 17.89 -0.20
CA GLY A 27 1.07 18.27 -1.60
C GLY A 27 0.06 17.41 -2.37
N VAL A 28 -0.51 16.35 -1.76
CA VAL A 28 -1.60 15.57 -2.38
C VAL A 28 -2.91 16.37 -2.27
N GLY A 29 -3.60 16.52 -3.39
CA GLY A 29 -4.87 17.24 -3.45
C GLY A 29 -6.00 16.51 -2.72
N VAL A 30 -6.98 17.28 -2.23
CA VAL A 30 -8.20 16.75 -1.60
C VAL A 30 -9.00 15.94 -2.62
N THR A 31 -9.44 14.74 -2.22
CA THR A 31 -10.26 13.88 -3.07
C THR A 31 -11.62 14.51 -3.32
N LYS A 32 -12.08 14.50 -4.58
CA LYS A 32 -13.38 15.08 -4.95
C LYS A 32 -14.54 14.37 -4.24
N HIS A 33 -15.60 15.13 -3.94
CA HIS A 33 -16.82 14.59 -3.35
C HIS A 33 -17.40 13.44 -4.19
N GLY A 34 -17.92 12.40 -3.53
CA GLY A 34 -18.46 11.20 -4.18
C GLY A 34 -17.42 10.30 -4.85
N LYS A 35 -16.12 10.62 -4.76
CA LYS A 35 -15.04 9.81 -5.33
C LYS A 35 -14.13 9.23 -4.26
N ARG A 36 -13.39 8.22 -4.68
CA ARG A 36 -12.27 7.62 -3.95
C ARG A 36 -11.11 7.50 -4.92
N ASP A 37 -9.94 7.95 -4.49
CA ASP A 37 -8.72 7.85 -5.27
C ASP A 37 -8.04 6.49 -5.01
N LYS A 38 -6.99 6.19 -5.77
CA LYS A 38 -6.18 4.98 -5.61
C LYS A 38 -4.72 5.36 -5.40
N ILE A 39 -4.07 4.74 -4.41
CA ILE A 39 -2.62 4.74 -4.28
C ILE A 39 -2.12 3.37 -4.72
N PRO A 40 -1.46 3.25 -5.89
CA PRO A 40 -0.81 2.02 -6.28
C PRO A 40 0.45 1.80 -5.43
N LEU A 41 0.50 0.66 -4.75
CA LEU A 41 1.68 0.11 -4.12
C LEU A 41 2.25 -0.95 -5.06
N ALA A 42 3.40 -0.65 -5.67
CA ALA A 42 4.15 -1.57 -6.50
C ALA A 42 5.40 -2.03 -5.74
N LEU A 43 5.48 -3.33 -5.46
CA LEU A 43 6.61 -3.95 -4.78
C LEU A 43 7.34 -4.86 -5.76
N GLN A 44 8.58 -4.49 -6.07
CA GLN A 44 9.46 -5.35 -6.85
C GLN A 44 10.17 -6.31 -5.89
N ILE A 45 9.85 -7.61 -5.97
CA ILE A 45 10.53 -8.65 -5.23
C ILE A 45 11.59 -9.26 -6.15
N LEU A 46 12.85 -9.22 -5.68
CA LEU A 46 13.99 -9.73 -6.43
C LEU A 46 13.79 -11.22 -6.76
N ASP A 47 14.08 -11.60 -8.00
CA ASP A 47 13.95 -12.96 -8.54
C ASP A 47 12.55 -13.60 -8.47
N VAL A 48 11.53 -12.84 -8.08
CA VAL A 48 10.15 -13.31 -8.00
C VAL A 48 9.24 -12.56 -8.97
N GLY A 49 9.22 -11.23 -8.94
CA GLY A 49 8.34 -10.43 -9.79
C GLY A 49 7.78 -9.20 -9.09
N GLU A 50 6.86 -8.51 -9.77
CA GLU A 50 6.14 -7.36 -9.22
C GLU A 50 4.84 -7.80 -8.54
N LEU A 51 4.58 -7.25 -7.36
CA LEU A 51 3.29 -7.24 -6.69
C LEU A 51 2.68 -5.84 -6.78
N LEU A 52 1.50 -5.73 -7.39
CA LEU A 52 0.76 -4.47 -7.51
C LEU A 52 -0.54 -4.53 -6.70
N VAL A 53 -0.67 -3.62 -5.74
CA VAL A 53 -1.88 -3.49 -4.90
C VAL A 53 -2.37 -2.06 -4.94
N ASN A 54 -3.67 -1.85 -5.13
CA ASN A 54 -4.27 -0.52 -5.12
C ASN A 54 -4.97 -0.27 -3.78
N LEU A 55 -4.46 0.69 -3.01
CA LEU A 55 -5.15 1.17 -1.82
C LEU A 55 -6.21 2.18 -2.22
N GLN A 56 -7.46 1.93 -1.84
CA GLN A 56 -8.52 2.90 -2.00
C GLN A 56 -8.44 3.95 -0.88
N VAL A 57 -8.35 5.22 -1.25
CA VAL A 57 -8.14 6.32 -0.29
C VAL A 57 -9.07 7.49 -0.54
N LYS A 58 -9.20 8.33 0.48
CA LYS A 58 -9.87 9.62 0.39
C LYS A 58 -9.10 10.63 1.22
N PHE A 59 -8.58 11.67 0.57
CA PHE A 59 -7.87 12.76 1.23
C PHE A 59 -8.85 13.87 1.58
N TYR A 60 -8.83 14.31 2.83
CA TYR A 60 -9.66 15.40 3.35
C TYR A 60 -8.83 16.67 3.52
N LYS A 61 -9.52 17.81 3.68
CA LYS A 61 -8.86 19.06 4.08
C LYS A 61 -8.31 18.89 5.50
N GLU A 62 -7.20 19.52 5.81
CA GLU A 62 -6.57 19.45 7.16
C GLU A 62 -7.54 19.83 8.30
N LYS A 63 -8.43 20.79 8.05
CA LYS A 63 -9.46 21.22 9.01
C LYS A 63 -10.61 20.24 9.20
N ASP A 64 -10.78 19.28 8.31
CA ASP A 64 -11.89 18.33 8.30
C ASP A 64 -11.52 17.06 9.08
N LYS A 65 -11.36 17.24 10.40
CA LYS A 65 -10.88 16.16 11.30
C LYS A 65 -11.93 15.08 11.48
N GLU A 66 -13.22 15.42 11.46
CA GLU A 66 -14.31 14.48 11.70
C GLU A 66 -14.37 13.42 10.59
N HIS A 67 -14.47 13.84 9.33
CA HIS A 67 -14.54 12.91 8.19
C HIS A 67 -13.24 12.12 8.01
N ALA A 68 -12.08 12.74 8.34
CA ALA A 68 -10.79 12.06 8.27
C ALA A 68 -10.66 10.92 9.28
N THR A 69 -11.43 10.94 10.36
CA THR A 69 -11.43 9.91 11.42
C THR A 69 -12.60 8.93 11.34
N TRP A 70 -13.46 9.02 10.31
CA TRP A 70 -14.54 8.07 10.14
C TRP A 70 -14.03 6.65 9.91
N GLY A 71 -14.68 5.69 10.58
CA GLY A 71 -14.33 4.27 10.51
C GLY A 71 -13.29 3.88 11.56
N ASN A 72 -12.57 2.79 11.27
CA ASN A 72 -11.47 2.32 12.12
C ASN A 72 -10.14 2.72 11.49
N ALA A 73 -9.15 3.04 12.35
CA ALA A 73 -7.79 3.22 11.88
C ALA A 73 -7.28 1.92 11.26
N LEU A 74 -6.74 2.01 10.05
CA LEU A 74 -6.10 0.87 9.38
C LEU A 74 -4.69 0.71 9.93
N HIS A 75 -4.44 -0.40 10.62
CA HIS A 75 -3.13 -0.70 11.20
C HIS A 75 -2.36 -1.69 10.35
N GLN A 76 -3.07 -2.62 9.68
CA GLN A 76 -2.44 -3.72 8.97
C GLN A 76 -3.24 -4.14 7.74
N ILE A 77 -2.50 -4.49 6.68
CA ILE A 77 -3.03 -5.20 5.52
C ILE A 77 -2.24 -6.51 5.40
N GLU A 78 -2.95 -7.63 5.45
CA GLU A 78 -2.38 -8.96 5.20
C GLU A 78 -2.71 -9.35 3.75
N LEU A 79 -1.68 -9.77 2.99
CA LEU A 79 -1.79 -10.15 1.59
C LEU A 79 -1.23 -11.55 1.39
N ASP A 80 -2.10 -12.51 1.10
CA ASP A 80 -1.70 -13.86 0.73
C ASP A 80 -1.49 -13.90 -0.78
N CYS A 81 -0.24 -14.07 -1.21
CA CYS A 81 0.16 -13.95 -2.60
C CYS A 81 0.70 -15.26 -3.17
N GLU A 82 0.51 -15.48 -4.47
CA GLU A 82 1.13 -16.57 -5.23
C GLU A 82 1.87 -16.05 -6.46
N VAL A 83 2.92 -16.75 -6.87
CA VAL A 83 3.61 -16.45 -8.13
C VAL A 83 2.81 -17.06 -9.27
N SER A 84 2.32 -16.22 -10.16
CA SER A 84 1.67 -16.63 -11.40
C SER A 84 2.67 -17.40 -12.28
N ARG A 85 2.38 -18.68 -12.53
CA ARG A 85 3.20 -19.54 -13.40
C ARG A 85 3.21 -19.08 -14.86
N SER A 86 2.23 -18.30 -15.29
CA SER A 86 2.09 -17.83 -16.67
C SER A 86 2.73 -16.47 -16.93
N SER A 87 2.69 -15.55 -15.94
CA SER A 87 3.18 -14.18 -16.10
C SER A 87 4.45 -13.87 -15.31
N GLY A 88 4.83 -14.73 -14.36
CA GLY A 88 5.93 -14.45 -13.42
C GLY A 88 5.64 -13.27 -12.48
N SER A 89 4.37 -12.87 -12.35
CA SER A 89 3.94 -11.78 -11.46
C SER A 89 3.33 -12.34 -10.17
N LEU A 90 3.31 -11.55 -9.10
CA LEU A 90 2.62 -11.93 -7.87
C LEU A 90 1.13 -11.58 -7.96
N VAL A 91 0.29 -12.55 -7.66
CA VAL A 91 -1.18 -12.40 -7.61
C VAL A 91 -1.62 -12.46 -6.16
N VAL A 92 -2.49 -11.55 -5.74
CA VAL A 92 -3.10 -11.56 -4.40
C VAL A 92 -4.33 -12.46 -4.42
N ASN A 93 -4.28 -13.56 -3.68
CA ASN A 93 -5.40 -14.51 -3.54
C ASN A 93 -6.37 -14.09 -2.44
N LYS A 94 -5.84 -13.53 -1.35
CA LYS A 94 -6.64 -13.08 -0.21
C LYS A 94 -6.05 -11.79 0.37
N GLN A 95 -6.94 -10.89 0.76
CA GLN A 95 -6.60 -9.64 1.42
C GLN A 95 -7.44 -9.48 2.69
N SER A 96 -6.78 -9.14 3.79
CA SER A 96 -7.42 -8.85 5.08
C SER A 96 -6.98 -7.48 5.59
N PHE A 97 -7.89 -6.73 6.21
CA PHE A 97 -7.64 -5.40 6.77
C PHE A 97 -7.92 -5.45 8.27
N ARG A 98 -6.98 -4.97 9.08
CA ARG A 98 -7.09 -4.93 10.55
C ARG A 98 -6.67 -3.57 11.10
#